data_AF-A0A9P7M7X7-F1
#
_entry.id   AF-A0A9P7M7X7-F1
#
_cell.length_a   1.000
_cell.length_b   1.000
_cell.length_c   1.000
_cell.angle_alpha   90.00
_cell.angle_beta   90.00
_cell.angle_gamma   90.00
#
_symmetry.space_group_name_H-M   'P 1'
#
loop_
_entity.id
_entity.type
_entity.pdbx_description
1 polymer ?
#
loop_
_entity_poly.entity_id
_entity_poly.type
_entity_poly.pdbx_seq_one_letter_code
_entity_poly.pdbx_strand_id
1 'polypeptide(L)'
;MKLISATAFLAMAATAVALKDNPDKRSFAVLRFTNKQLTKGRLDPIISPGNVSSHVHTVMGGSGFSLGSTGKDLMASNCSTALVKGDNSNYWFPSLYFKDPKTGKLEDVEMFYANVYYFFEGSNDDIKPFPVGLSIVVGDPNLRTPPKNGASSNLDPSKGPVNPIKWTCPRTNLDQAAYPAGSNGMMAGMPDAINKGEGVGFPDVNCDGYASPLRGDIHFPSCYNPAEGLTNYKKNMVFPSESSNGRLDCPKGHIHVPHLFLEVYWNTPLFKDRWTPGKGDQPFVLSNGDATGYSNHADFMAAWDEDLLQDIINHCDKGSAGMDQCPQLKGLNKGDCTIESPVEESINGVLSVLPGSNPISGWKYGKDGANPVPGGDKDPKQPSQPANGGEDKPAPSSTYPADEDEPIETATDIHSPQPTHANPKPTSEASSSQAALPTEPASHTTTRHTVRHTLTKTVAQPGPTDQPADNSTRIVEGFKYAGCFKDTRTRVLNGKVRPNLGRISNKNCVTYCKAAGFTLAATEYGGQCYCGNELIGSQKLDDSECHVACEGDEADVCGGSWALSVFSPDGQASLKGSQPRSLAHDHAQRHRNKRHFR
;
A
#
# COMPACT_ATOMS: atom_id res chain seq x y z
N MET A 1 -64.82 -4.42 27.71
CA MET A 1 -64.05 -5.47 27.00
C MET A 1 -63.36 -4.83 25.81
N LYS A 2 -62.04 -4.67 25.88
CA LYS A 2 -61.19 -4.21 24.77
C LYS A 2 -60.83 -5.44 23.92
N LEU A 3 -61.15 -5.43 22.63
CA LEU A 3 -60.59 -6.37 21.66
C LEU A 3 -59.41 -5.66 20.99
N ILE A 4 -58.20 -6.11 21.35
CA ILE A 4 -56.96 -5.71 20.70
C ILE A 4 -56.73 -6.69 19.56
N SER A 5 -56.83 -6.22 18.32
CA SER A 5 -56.32 -6.96 17.16
C SER A 5 -54.80 -6.96 17.21
N ALA A 6 -54.21 -8.13 17.44
CA ALA A 6 -52.79 -8.36 17.25
C ALA A 6 -52.53 -8.60 15.76
N THR A 7 -52.02 -7.58 15.07
CA THR A 7 -51.44 -7.73 13.72
C THR A 7 -50.01 -8.23 13.90
N ALA A 8 -49.77 -9.48 13.53
CA ALA A 8 -48.44 -10.06 13.51
C ALA A 8 -47.59 -9.35 12.44
N PHE A 9 -46.59 -8.59 12.87
CA PHE A 9 -45.48 -8.18 12.00
C PHE A 9 -44.59 -9.40 11.78
N LEU A 10 -44.70 -10.06 10.63
CA LEU A 10 -43.61 -10.89 10.12
C LEU A 10 -42.45 -9.95 9.78
N ALA A 11 -41.45 -9.90 10.66
CA ALA A 11 -40.15 -9.38 10.29
C ALA A 11 -39.55 -10.33 9.24
N MET A 12 -39.58 -9.93 7.97
CA MET A 12 -38.67 -10.51 6.98
C MET A 12 -37.26 -10.10 7.38
N ALA A 13 -36.58 -10.94 8.16
CA ALA A 13 -35.13 -10.89 8.23
C ALA A 13 -34.61 -11.16 6.82
N ALA A 14 -34.16 -10.11 6.13
CA ALA A 14 -33.29 -10.29 4.98
C ALA A 14 -32.03 -10.99 5.51
N THR A 15 -31.93 -12.30 5.30
CA THR A 15 -30.68 -13.03 5.52
C THR A 15 -29.65 -12.39 4.60
N ALA A 16 -28.72 -11.63 5.18
CA ALA A 16 -27.56 -11.16 4.45
C ALA A 16 -26.84 -12.42 3.94
N VAL A 17 -26.86 -12.64 2.62
CA VAL A 17 -26.12 -13.74 2.00
C VAL A 17 -24.64 -13.47 2.25
N ALA A 18 -23.92 -14.42 2.85
CA ALA A 18 -22.49 -14.26 3.08
C ALA A 18 -21.78 -14.19 1.72
N LEU A 19 -20.70 -13.41 1.60
CA LEU A 19 -19.90 -13.38 0.38
C LEU A 19 -19.34 -14.77 0.06
N LYS A 20 -19.04 -15.54 1.11
CA LYS A 20 -18.65 -16.95 1.02
C LYS A 20 -19.69 -17.82 0.28
N ASP A 21 -20.97 -17.46 0.32
CA ASP A 21 -22.04 -18.20 -0.36
C ASP A 21 -22.14 -17.83 -1.86
N ASN A 22 -21.29 -16.92 -2.35
CA ASN A 22 -21.17 -16.55 -3.75
C ASN A 22 -19.72 -16.72 -4.26
N PRO A 23 -19.27 -17.95 -4.54
CA PRO A 23 -17.88 -18.28 -4.87
C PRO A 23 -17.38 -17.65 -6.19
N ASP A 24 -18.27 -17.08 -7.00
CA ASP A 24 -17.91 -16.36 -8.23
C ASP A 24 -17.63 -14.86 -7.99
N LYS A 25 -18.02 -14.33 -6.83
CA LYS A 25 -17.89 -12.91 -6.54
C LYS A 25 -16.55 -12.59 -5.90
N ARG A 26 -15.63 -12.02 -6.69
CA ARG A 26 -14.46 -11.30 -6.17
C ARG A 26 -14.91 -10.12 -5.32
N SER A 27 -14.41 -10.02 -4.10
CA SER A 27 -14.61 -8.87 -3.23
C SER A 27 -13.29 -8.41 -2.63
N PHE A 28 -13.26 -7.19 -2.09
CA PHE A 28 -12.09 -6.69 -1.39
C PHE A 28 -12.46 -5.62 -0.38
N ALA A 29 -11.53 -5.33 0.52
CA ALA A 29 -11.61 -4.19 1.42
C ALA A 29 -10.21 -3.57 1.60
N VAL A 30 -10.16 -2.24 1.70
CA VAL A 30 -8.90 -1.50 1.88
C VAL A 30 -8.62 -1.26 3.35
N LEU A 31 -7.56 -1.87 3.88
CA LEU A 31 -6.99 -1.49 5.17
C LEU A 31 -6.20 -0.19 5.01
N ARG A 32 -6.57 0.80 5.83
CA ARG A 32 -5.91 2.09 5.96
C ARG A 32 -5.10 2.13 7.25
N PHE A 33 -4.20 3.11 7.36
CA PHE A 33 -3.41 3.34 8.57
C PHE A 33 -3.72 4.70 9.22
N THR A 34 -3.60 4.77 10.55
CA THR A 34 -3.93 5.95 11.36
C THR A 34 -2.88 7.06 11.29
N ASN A 35 -1.63 6.72 10.99
CA ASN A 35 -0.48 7.61 10.92
C ASN A 35 0.47 7.19 9.80
N LYS A 36 1.47 8.05 9.50
CA LYS A 36 2.40 7.81 8.38
C LYS A 36 3.18 6.51 8.53
N GLN A 37 3.75 6.21 9.68
CA GLN A 37 4.50 4.97 9.91
C GLN A 37 4.58 4.63 11.38
N LEU A 38 4.71 3.35 11.71
CA LEU A 38 5.00 2.88 13.06
C LEU A 38 6.44 3.24 13.46
N THR A 39 7.39 2.89 12.61
CA THR A 39 8.81 3.17 12.79
C THR A 39 9.53 3.11 11.44
N LYS A 40 10.79 3.53 11.42
CA LYS A 40 11.67 3.44 10.25
C LYS A 40 13.09 3.21 10.73
N GLY A 41 13.76 2.23 10.15
CA GLY A 41 15.10 1.82 10.57
C GLY A 41 15.53 0.55 9.86
N ARG A 42 16.75 0.07 10.13
CA ARG A 42 17.24 -1.20 9.60
C ARG A 42 16.72 -2.38 10.43
N LEU A 43 15.43 -2.66 10.26
CA LEU A 43 14.66 -3.62 11.04
C LEU A 43 13.98 -4.62 10.11
N ASP A 44 14.32 -5.90 10.24
CA ASP A 44 13.71 -6.97 9.45
C ASP A 44 13.77 -8.31 10.21
N PRO A 45 12.74 -8.64 11.01
CA PRO A 45 12.73 -9.85 11.81
C PRO A 45 12.54 -11.14 10.98
N ILE A 46 12.19 -11.05 9.68
CA ILE A 46 12.05 -12.23 8.82
C ILE A 46 13.40 -12.59 8.19
N ILE A 47 14.08 -11.61 7.59
CA ILE A 47 15.35 -11.84 6.88
C ILE A 47 16.54 -11.84 7.85
N SER A 48 16.52 -10.98 8.85
CA SER A 48 17.63 -10.76 9.79
C SER A 48 17.18 -10.91 11.26
N PRO A 49 16.60 -12.05 11.66
CA PRO A 49 16.03 -12.21 13.00
C PRO A 49 17.06 -11.91 14.09
N GLY A 50 16.73 -10.98 14.97
CA GLY A 50 17.57 -10.50 16.08
C GLY A 50 18.74 -9.62 15.68
N ASN A 51 18.91 -9.31 14.39
CA ASN A 51 20.06 -8.60 13.85
C ASN A 51 19.63 -7.36 13.08
N VAL A 52 20.51 -6.37 13.00
CA VAL A 52 20.27 -5.16 12.21
C VAL A 52 20.19 -5.53 10.73
N SER A 53 19.11 -5.12 10.06
CA SER A 53 18.89 -5.38 8.64
C SER A 53 19.97 -4.72 7.76
N SER A 54 20.13 -5.22 6.54
CA SER A 54 21.08 -4.66 5.57
C SER A 54 20.71 -3.24 5.14
N HIS A 55 19.42 -2.90 5.12
CA HIS A 55 18.92 -1.60 4.65
C HIS A 55 17.69 -1.15 5.43
N VAL A 56 17.29 0.10 5.22
CA VAL A 56 16.23 0.76 5.99
C VAL A 56 14.87 0.40 5.42
N HIS A 57 13.97 0.00 6.31
CA HIS A 57 12.57 -0.23 6.02
C HIS A 57 11.70 0.85 6.67
N THR A 58 10.61 1.20 6.00
CA THR A 58 9.47 1.90 6.60
C THR A 58 8.45 0.85 7.04
N VAL A 59 7.99 0.93 8.30
CA VAL A 59 7.19 -0.13 8.93
C VAL A 59 5.83 0.42 9.33
N MET A 60 4.78 -0.34 9.05
CA MET A 60 3.40 -0.13 9.50
C MET A 60 2.98 -1.29 10.41
N GLY A 61 2.01 -1.08 11.30
CA GLY A 61 1.34 -2.15 12.04
C GLY A 61 1.47 -2.06 13.57
N GLY A 62 1.54 -3.22 14.21
CA GLY A 62 1.61 -3.38 15.67
C GLY A 62 2.94 -2.94 16.30
N SER A 63 2.86 -2.28 17.46
CA SER A 63 4.00 -1.80 18.27
C SER A 63 4.89 -2.89 18.90
N GLY A 64 4.51 -4.17 18.81
CA GLY A 64 5.34 -5.30 19.18
C GLY A 64 6.50 -5.57 18.22
N PHE A 65 6.62 -4.80 17.14
CA PHE A 65 7.68 -4.92 16.14
C PHE A 65 9.07 -4.61 16.71
N SER A 66 10.04 -5.47 16.42
CA SER A 66 11.44 -5.29 16.83
C SER A 66 12.38 -6.11 15.93
N LEU A 67 13.69 -6.06 16.18
CA LEU A 67 14.70 -6.81 15.43
C LEU A 67 14.42 -8.33 15.39
N GLY A 68 13.76 -8.89 16.41
CA GLY A 68 13.47 -10.32 16.52
C GLY A 68 12.02 -10.63 16.86
N SER A 69 11.08 -9.72 16.56
CA SER A 69 9.67 -9.92 16.89
C SER A 69 9.10 -11.14 16.17
N THR A 70 8.27 -11.89 16.90
CA THR A 70 7.47 -13.01 16.40
C THR A 70 5.99 -12.61 16.32
N GLY A 71 5.16 -13.43 15.68
CA GLY A 71 3.71 -13.21 15.66
C GLY A 71 3.10 -13.05 17.07
N LYS A 72 3.66 -13.71 18.09
CA LYS A 72 3.21 -13.56 19.48
C LYS A 72 3.52 -12.18 20.05
N ASP A 73 4.72 -11.65 19.75
CA ASP A 73 5.11 -10.30 20.18
C ASP A 73 4.22 -9.25 19.51
N LEU A 74 3.90 -9.46 18.23
CA LEU A 74 2.98 -8.60 17.49
C LEU A 74 1.56 -8.65 18.07
N MET A 75 1.03 -9.82 18.40
CA MET A 75 -0.27 -9.94 19.08
C MET A 75 -0.31 -9.22 20.42
N ALA A 76 0.84 -9.08 21.11
CA ALA A 76 0.97 -8.37 22.38
C ALA A 76 1.20 -6.84 22.22
N SER A 77 1.04 -6.30 21.01
CA SER A 77 1.18 -4.87 20.73
C SER A 77 0.26 -4.00 21.61
N ASN A 78 0.81 -2.91 22.16
CA ASN A 78 0.06 -1.94 22.95
C ASN A 78 -0.81 -1.00 22.09
N CYS A 79 -0.35 -0.74 20.87
CA CYS A 79 -1.04 -0.01 19.83
C CYS A 79 -0.68 -0.57 18.45
N SER A 80 -1.45 -0.21 17.42
CA SER A 80 -1.18 -0.52 16.01
C SER A 80 -1.50 0.68 15.14
N THR A 81 -0.74 0.88 14.06
CA THR A 81 -1.06 1.88 13.04
C THR A 81 -2.18 1.42 12.11
N ALA A 82 -2.51 0.12 12.08
CA ALA A 82 -3.63 -0.38 11.29
C ALA A 82 -4.94 0.22 11.83
N LEU A 83 -5.78 0.78 10.97
CA LEU A 83 -7.01 1.46 11.43
C LEU A 83 -8.01 0.50 12.08
N VAL A 84 -8.03 -0.77 11.63
CA VAL A 84 -8.90 -1.80 12.18
C VAL A 84 -8.35 -2.31 13.51
N LYS A 85 -9.15 -2.17 14.58
CA LYS A 85 -8.80 -2.77 15.88
C LYS A 85 -8.94 -4.28 15.80
N GLY A 86 -7.83 -4.98 16.02
CA GLY A 86 -7.72 -6.43 15.84
C GLY A 86 -6.69 -6.80 14.76
N ASP A 87 -6.14 -5.84 14.02
CA ASP A 87 -4.95 -6.05 13.21
C ASP A 87 -3.70 -5.50 13.92
N ASN A 88 -2.87 -6.40 14.43
CA ASN A 88 -1.54 -6.09 14.94
C ASN A 88 -0.43 -6.59 14.02
N SER A 89 -0.77 -7.03 12.80
CA SER A 89 0.21 -7.45 11.79
C SER A 89 1.16 -6.31 11.44
N ASN A 90 2.35 -6.63 10.97
CA ASN A 90 3.28 -5.64 10.44
C ASN A 90 3.48 -5.79 8.93
N TYR A 91 3.64 -4.64 8.28
CA TYR A 91 3.88 -4.50 6.84
C TYR A 91 5.09 -3.58 6.67
N TRP A 92 6.13 -4.02 5.98
CA TRP A 92 7.31 -3.16 5.76
C TRP A 92 7.90 -3.33 4.37
N PHE A 93 8.59 -2.29 3.93
CA PHE A 93 9.12 -2.14 2.58
C PHE A 93 10.32 -1.18 2.60
N PRO A 94 11.24 -1.25 1.63
CA PRO A 94 12.44 -0.42 1.62
C PRO A 94 12.08 1.06 1.53
N SER A 95 12.75 1.89 2.33
CA SER A 95 12.61 3.34 2.21
C SER A 95 13.23 3.87 0.91
N LEU A 96 12.77 5.02 0.44
CA LEU A 96 13.25 5.67 -0.78
C LEU A 96 14.10 6.90 -0.44
N TYR A 97 15.17 7.12 -1.19
CA TYR A 97 16.05 8.28 -1.07
C TYR A 97 16.19 9.00 -2.41
N PHE A 98 16.32 10.32 -2.37
CA PHE A 98 16.65 11.17 -3.50
C PHE A 98 18.15 11.48 -3.45
N LYS A 99 18.88 11.12 -4.51
CA LYS A 99 20.28 11.53 -4.67
C LYS A 99 20.37 12.78 -5.50
N ASP A 100 20.70 13.90 -4.86
CA ASP A 100 20.79 15.20 -5.54
C ASP A 100 21.86 15.17 -6.65
N PRO A 101 21.48 15.41 -7.92
CA PRO A 101 22.43 15.41 -9.04
C PRO A 101 23.52 16.49 -8.94
N LYS A 102 23.28 17.60 -8.22
CA LYS A 102 24.21 18.73 -8.07
C LYS A 102 25.21 18.48 -6.96
N THR A 103 24.77 17.96 -5.82
CA THR A 103 25.62 17.82 -4.62
C THR A 103 26.12 16.40 -4.40
N GLY A 104 25.46 15.41 -5.01
CA GLY A 104 25.70 13.98 -4.78
C GLY A 104 25.20 13.47 -3.43
N LYS A 105 24.62 14.33 -2.58
CA LYS A 105 24.08 13.97 -1.27
C LYS A 105 22.72 13.29 -1.40
N LEU A 106 22.35 12.54 -0.36
CA LEU A 106 21.11 11.78 -0.28
C LEU A 106 20.14 12.46 0.69
N GLU A 107 18.87 12.48 0.34
CA GLU A 107 17.79 12.93 1.20
C GLU A 107 16.70 11.86 1.25
N ASP A 108 16.14 11.63 2.43
CA ASP A 108 14.96 10.79 2.60
C ASP A 108 13.79 11.30 1.72
N VAL A 109 13.17 10.40 0.98
CA VAL A 109 11.87 10.66 0.35
C VAL A 109 10.80 10.11 1.28
N GLU A 110 10.17 11.01 2.01
CA GLU A 110 9.12 10.66 2.96
C GLU A 110 8.00 9.86 2.26
N MET A 111 7.55 8.79 2.92
CA MET A 111 6.32 8.13 2.52
C MET A 111 5.12 9.05 2.78
N PHE A 112 4.30 9.24 1.77
CA PHE A 112 3.09 10.04 1.85
C PHE A 112 1.98 9.27 2.58
N TYR A 113 1.65 8.06 2.12
CA TYR A 113 0.81 7.07 2.81
C TYR A 113 1.02 5.67 2.21
N ALA A 114 0.49 4.65 2.88
CA ALA A 114 0.35 3.30 2.36
C ALA A 114 -1.09 2.80 2.55
N ASN A 115 -1.52 1.85 1.72
CA ASN A 115 -2.78 1.12 1.89
C ASN A 115 -2.56 -0.36 1.57
N VAL A 116 -3.30 -1.23 2.25
CA VAL A 116 -3.27 -2.67 1.94
C VAL A 116 -4.67 -3.11 1.52
N TYR A 117 -4.78 -3.64 0.32
CA TYR A 117 -6.01 -4.20 -0.20
C TYR A 117 -6.02 -5.67 0.15
N TYR A 118 -7.07 -6.11 0.83
CA TYR A 118 -7.34 -7.50 1.11
C TYR A 118 -8.33 -7.99 0.06
N PHE A 119 -7.83 -8.77 -0.90
CA PHE A 119 -8.67 -9.40 -1.91
C PHE A 119 -9.14 -10.77 -1.43
N PHE A 120 -10.44 -10.99 -1.59
CA PHE A 120 -11.11 -12.27 -1.41
C PHE A 120 -11.48 -12.76 -2.81
N GLU A 121 -10.54 -13.48 -3.42
CA GLU A 121 -10.62 -13.93 -4.81
C GLU A 121 -11.75 -14.95 -5.00
N GLY A 122 -12.34 -14.98 -6.19
CA GLY A 122 -13.21 -16.09 -6.57
C GLY A 122 -12.37 -17.37 -6.65
N SER A 123 -12.63 -18.33 -5.78
CA SER A 123 -11.83 -19.54 -5.60
C SER A 123 -12.72 -20.76 -5.39
N ASN A 124 -12.22 -21.94 -5.75
CA ASN A 124 -12.81 -23.21 -5.31
C ASN A 124 -12.39 -23.57 -3.87
N ASP A 125 -11.40 -22.87 -3.32
CA ASP A 125 -10.95 -23.04 -1.94
C ASP A 125 -11.72 -22.16 -0.95
N ASP A 126 -11.78 -22.62 0.30
CA ASP A 126 -12.19 -21.79 1.42
C ASP A 126 -11.05 -20.81 1.78
N ILE A 127 -11.27 -19.51 1.66
CA ILE A 127 -10.32 -18.50 2.16
C ILE A 127 -10.36 -18.47 3.70
N LYS A 128 -9.19 -18.60 4.32
CA LYS A 128 -8.96 -18.62 5.78
C LYS A 128 -8.13 -17.42 6.23
N PRO A 129 -8.25 -16.98 7.51
CA PRO A 129 -7.36 -15.96 8.05
C PRO A 129 -5.90 -16.41 7.98
N PHE A 130 -4.98 -15.45 7.96
CA PHE A 130 -3.55 -15.74 8.09
C PHE A 130 -3.27 -16.33 9.48
N PRO A 131 -2.57 -17.46 9.58
CA PRO A 131 -2.09 -17.95 10.87
C PRO A 131 -1.17 -16.92 11.53
N VAL A 132 -1.33 -16.70 12.82
CA VAL A 132 -0.48 -15.76 13.59
C VAL A 132 1.00 -16.15 13.44
N GLY A 133 1.83 -15.19 13.04
CA GLY A 133 3.27 -15.35 12.81
C GLY A 133 3.64 -15.82 11.40
N LEU A 134 2.67 -16.06 10.51
CA LEU A 134 2.96 -16.34 9.11
C LEU A 134 3.78 -15.18 8.53
N SER A 135 4.99 -15.52 8.07
CA SER A 135 5.98 -14.60 7.54
C SER A 135 6.01 -14.73 6.02
N ILE A 136 5.80 -13.62 5.33
CA ILE A 136 5.75 -13.57 3.86
C ILE A 136 6.71 -12.47 3.39
N VAL A 137 7.52 -12.79 2.39
CA VAL A 137 8.38 -11.82 1.70
C VAL A 137 8.11 -11.95 0.21
N VAL A 138 7.97 -10.81 -0.47
CA VAL A 138 7.77 -10.77 -1.92
C VAL A 138 8.69 -9.75 -2.58
N GLY A 139 9.18 -10.07 -3.78
CA GLY A 139 10.23 -9.32 -4.46
C GLY A 139 11.62 -9.87 -4.17
N ASP A 140 12.64 -9.28 -4.79
CA ASP A 140 14.05 -9.68 -4.60
C ASP A 140 14.89 -8.43 -4.29
N PRO A 141 15.40 -8.26 -3.05
CA PRO A 141 16.17 -7.08 -2.66
C PRO A 141 17.49 -6.93 -3.44
N ASN A 142 17.95 -7.96 -4.17
CA ASN A 142 19.18 -7.92 -4.94
C ASN A 142 18.95 -7.71 -6.45
N LEU A 143 17.70 -7.66 -6.91
CA LEU A 143 17.40 -7.54 -8.33
C LEU A 143 17.79 -6.16 -8.87
N ARG A 144 18.56 -6.13 -9.96
CA ARG A 144 18.98 -4.89 -10.66
C ARG A 144 18.70 -4.94 -12.16
N THR A 145 18.02 -5.99 -12.60
CA THR A 145 17.78 -6.28 -14.02
C THR A 145 16.30 -6.37 -14.30
N PRO A 146 15.84 -5.93 -15.48
CA PRO A 146 14.44 -6.03 -15.84
C PRO A 146 13.96 -7.48 -15.95
N PRO A 147 12.66 -7.72 -15.75
CA PRO A 147 12.04 -9.02 -16.02
C PRO A 147 12.17 -9.36 -17.51
N LYS A 148 12.64 -10.59 -17.80
CA LYS A 148 12.90 -11.06 -19.17
C LYS A 148 11.66 -11.07 -20.07
N ASN A 149 10.48 -11.29 -19.47
CA ASN A 149 9.22 -11.42 -20.20
C ASN A 149 8.44 -10.10 -20.30
N GLY A 150 9.12 -8.98 -20.05
CA GLY A 150 8.52 -7.65 -20.11
C GLY A 150 7.83 -7.24 -18.82
N ALA A 151 7.16 -6.10 -18.89
CA ALA A 151 6.63 -5.39 -17.74
C ALA A 151 5.19 -5.76 -17.39
N SER A 152 4.58 -6.77 -18.01
CA SER A 152 3.20 -7.16 -17.72
C SER A 152 3.03 -7.63 -16.27
N SER A 153 1.94 -7.25 -15.63
CA SER A 153 1.50 -7.84 -14.36
C SER A 153 1.06 -9.29 -14.57
N ASN A 154 1.84 -10.25 -14.07
CA ASN A 154 1.46 -11.67 -14.04
C ASN A 154 1.56 -12.17 -12.60
N LEU A 155 0.43 -12.56 -12.02
CA LEU A 155 0.36 -13.15 -10.68
C LEU A 155 0.03 -14.65 -10.74
N ASP A 156 -0.15 -15.21 -11.94
CA ASP A 156 -0.50 -16.61 -12.14
C ASP A 156 0.73 -17.37 -12.67
N PRO A 157 1.32 -18.27 -11.87
CA PRO A 157 2.51 -18.99 -12.28
C PRO A 157 2.25 -19.94 -13.46
N SER A 158 0.99 -20.33 -13.72
CA SER A 158 0.64 -21.15 -14.90
C SER A 158 0.75 -20.38 -16.21
N LYS A 159 0.71 -19.03 -16.15
CA LYS A 159 0.81 -18.13 -17.31
C LYS A 159 2.24 -17.64 -17.56
N GLY A 160 3.21 -18.17 -16.80
CA GLY A 160 4.63 -17.85 -16.91
C GLY A 160 5.21 -17.28 -15.61
N PRO A 161 6.43 -16.72 -15.65
CA PRO A 161 7.06 -16.10 -14.49
C PRO A 161 6.17 -15.04 -13.84
N VAL A 162 6.07 -15.11 -12.52
CA VAL A 162 5.33 -14.15 -11.71
C VAL A 162 6.11 -12.83 -11.65
N ASN A 163 5.40 -11.73 -11.76
CA ASN A 163 5.93 -10.37 -11.72
C ASN A 163 5.02 -9.51 -10.82
N PRO A 164 5.23 -9.58 -9.49
CA PRO A 164 4.29 -9.03 -8.51
C PRO A 164 4.61 -7.60 -8.07
N ILE A 165 5.69 -7.02 -8.61
CA ILE A 165 6.22 -5.71 -8.23
C ILE A 165 6.11 -4.76 -9.42
N LYS A 166 5.46 -3.63 -9.19
CA LYS A 166 5.26 -2.58 -10.19
C LYS A 166 5.53 -1.20 -9.63
N TRP A 167 5.81 -0.29 -10.54
CA TRP A 167 5.90 1.14 -10.30
C TRP A 167 4.85 1.86 -11.12
N THR A 168 3.99 2.59 -10.42
CA THR A 168 3.01 3.46 -11.05
C THR A 168 3.46 4.90 -10.87
N CYS A 169 3.51 5.63 -11.98
CA CYS A 169 3.86 7.04 -12.01
C CYS A 169 2.69 7.82 -12.59
N PRO A 170 1.70 8.20 -11.77
CA PRO A 170 0.56 8.97 -12.23
C PRO A 170 1.03 10.25 -12.89
N ARG A 171 0.43 10.56 -14.04
CA ARG A 171 0.71 11.77 -14.83
C ARG A 171 -0.54 12.61 -15.00
N THR A 172 -0.39 13.92 -14.97
CA THR A 172 -1.48 14.84 -15.33
C THR A 172 -1.90 14.69 -16.79
N ASN A 173 -0.94 14.44 -17.67
CA ASN A 173 -1.15 14.09 -19.07
C ASN A 173 -0.94 12.59 -19.27
N LEU A 174 -2.03 11.83 -19.42
CA LEU A 174 -2.01 10.39 -19.61
C LEU A 174 -1.46 9.95 -20.98
N ASP A 175 -1.39 10.85 -21.95
CA ASP A 175 -0.78 10.57 -23.26
C ASP A 175 0.75 10.69 -23.21
N GLN A 176 1.29 11.34 -22.19
CA GLN A 176 2.73 11.40 -21.97
C GLN A 176 3.18 10.15 -21.21
N ALA A 177 3.96 9.31 -21.89
CA ALA A 177 4.49 8.09 -21.29
C ALA A 177 5.40 8.41 -20.10
N ALA A 178 5.24 7.64 -19.02
CA ALA A 178 6.14 7.71 -17.86
C ALA A 178 7.50 7.04 -18.12
N TYR A 179 7.55 6.18 -19.14
CA TYR A 179 8.72 5.41 -19.54
C TYR A 179 9.06 5.71 -21.01
N PRO A 180 10.34 5.65 -21.39
CA PRO A 180 10.72 5.77 -22.80
C PRO A 180 10.04 4.71 -23.67
N ALA A 181 9.56 5.10 -24.85
CA ALA A 181 8.95 4.17 -25.80
C ALA A 181 9.96 3.09 -26.21
N GLY A 182 9.56 1.82 -26.11
CA GLY A 182 10.44 0.69 -26.42
C GLY A 182 11.59 0.47 -25.42
N SER A 183 11.52 1.06 -24.23
CA SER A 183 12.51 0.82 -23.17
C SER A 183 12.66 -0.68 -22.90
N ASN A 184 13.91 -1.15 -22.85
CA ASN A 184 14.27 -2.52 -22.53
C ASN A 184 14.69 -2.72 -21.06
N GLY A 185 14.56 -1.69 -20.22
CA GLY A 185 14.85 -1.77 -18.79
C GLY A 185 16.31 -1.52 -18.39
N MET A 186 17.21 -1.36 -19.36
CA MET A 186 18.65 -1.30 -19.09
C MET A 186 19.17 0.11 -18.75
N MET A 187 18.39 1.15 -19.01
CA MET A 187 18.75 2.56 -18.73
C MET A 187 17.62 3.36 -18.07
N ALA A 188 16.39 2.86 -18.14
CA ALA A 188 15.20 3.39 -17.51
C ALA A 188 14.21 2.23 -17.35
N GLY A 189 13.18 2.39 -16.52
CA GLY A 189 12.13 1.38 -16.36
C GLY A 189 11.43 1.01 -17.68
N MET A 190 10.71 -0.12 -17.66
CA MET A 190 9.95 -0.62 -18.80
C MET A 190 8.45 -0.35 -18.58
N PRO A 191 7.74 0.19 -19.58
CA PRO A 191 6.30 0.37 -19.47
C PRO A 191 5.57 -0.96 -19.55
N ASP A 192 4.50 -1.11 -18.77
CA ASP A 192 3.50 -2.14 -19.02
C ASP A 192 2.85 -1.89 -20.40
N ALA A 193 2.65 -2.97 -21.17
CA ALA A 193 2.15 -2.87 -22.54
C ALA A 193 0.68 -2.46 -22.63
N ILE A 194 -0.08 -2.67 -21.55
CA ILE A 194 -1.51 -2.39 -21.44
C ILE A 194 -1.72 -1.11 -20.64
N ASN A 195 -1.08 -0.99 -19.47
CA ASN A 195 -1.24 0.12 -18.54
C ASN A 195 -0.10 1.14 -18.67
N LYS A 196 -0.27 2.17 -19.50
CA LYS A 196 0.78 3.18 -19.79
C LYS A 196 1.32 3.98 -18.60
N GLY A 197 0.60 3.98 -17.46
CA GLY A 197 1.04 4.63 -16.21
C GLY A 197 1.82 3.70 -15.27
N GLU A 198 1.90 2.42 -15.59
CA GLU A 198 2.50 1.35 -14.80
C GLU A 198 3.72 0.80 -15.54
N GLY A 199 4.66 0.24 -14.80
CA GLY A 199 5.83 -0.41 -15.35
C GLY A 199 6.66 -1.12 -14.30
N VAL A 200 7.86 -1.50 -14.69
CA VAL A 200 8.87 -2.12 -13.83
C VAL A 200 10.15 -1.31 -13.86
N GLY A 201 10.81 -1.19 -12.71
CA GLY A 201 11.88 -0.23 -12.50
C GLY A 201 11.37 1.22 -12.48
N PHE A 202 12.20 2.13 -12.03
CA PHE A 202 11.79 3.52 -11.85
C PHE A 202 11.43 4.20 -13.18
N PRO A 203 10.38 5.05 -13.18
CA PRO A 203 10.10 5.92 -14.31
C PRO A 203 11.20 6.97 -14.46
N ASP A 204 11.39 7.45 -15.69
CA ASP A 204 12.37 8.51 -15.98
C ASP A 204 11.68 9.87 -16.10
N VAL A 205 10.62 10.09 -15.32
CA VAL A 205 9.88 11.34 -15.32
C VAL A 205 9.36 11.72 -13.95
N ASN A 206 9.00 12.99 -13.77
CA ASN A 206 8.26 13.42 -12.58
C ASN A 206 6.86 12.79 -12.56
N CYS A 207 6.47 12.18 -11.45
CA CYS A 207 5.08 11.75 -11.23
C CYS A 207 4.29 12.97 -10.75
N ASP A 208 3.50 13.55 -11.65
CA ASP A 208 2.78 14.81 -11.42
C ASP A 208 1.25 14.61 -11.37
N GLY A 209 0.78 13.37 -11.48
CA GLY A 209 -0.62 13.01 -11.37
C GLY A 209 -1.20 13.17 -9.96
N TYR A 210 -2.52 13.17 -9.90
CA TYR A 210 -3.27 13.48 -8.69
C TYR A 210 -3.04 12.48 -7.53
N ALA A 211 -2.82 13.01 -6.31
CA ALA A 211 -2.74 12.34 -4.99
C ALA A 211 -1.84 11.10 -4.89
N SER A 212 -0.92 10.92 -5.81
CA SER A 212 -0.15 9.71 -5.89
C SER A 212 1.17 10.01 -6.57
N PRO A 213 2.08 10.69 -5.85
CA PRO A 213 3.47 10.70 -6.27
C PRO A 213 3.99 9.26 -6.31
N LEU A 214 5.12 9.02 -7.00
CA LEU A 214 5.65 7.69 -7.33
C LEU A 214 5.14 6.56 -6.41
N ARG A 215 4.41 5.62 -6.98
CA ARG A 215 3.73 4.55 -6.26
C ARG A 215 4.40 3.21 -6.52
N GLY A 216 4.73 2.48 -5.45
CA GLY A 216 5.11 1.08 -5.50
C GLY A 216 3.89 0.20 -5.28
N ASP A 217 3.72 -0.76 -6.18
CA ASP A 217 2.59 -1.69 -6.23
C ASP A 217 3.13 -3.11 -5.99
N ILE A 218 2.73 -3.74 -4.89
CA ILE A 218 3.35 -4.96 -4.38
C ILE A 218 2.27 -5.99 -4.04
N HIS A 219 2.21 -7.07 -4.82
CA HIS A 219 1.28 -8.18 -4.62
C HIS A 219 1.93 -9.33 -3.86
N PHE A 220 1.26 -9.86 -2.84
CA PHE A 220 1.73 -11.00 -2.07
C PHE A 220 1.09 -12.31 -2.56
N PRO A 221 1.82 -13.45 -2.49
CA PRO A 221 1.23 -14.77 -2.69
C PRO A 221 0.11 -15.05 -1.67
N SER A 222 -0.88 -15.85 -2.04
CA SER A 222 -2.08 -16.11 -1.22
C SER A 222 -2.35 -17.59 -0.92
N CYS A 223 -1.40 -18.48 -1.22
CA CYS A 223 -1.48 -19.90 -0.89
C CYS A 223 -0.39 -20.28 0.11
N TYR A 224 -0.78 -20.53 1.35
CA TYR A 224 0.11 -20.94 2.43
C TYR A 224 0.30 -22.45 2.46
N ASN A 225 1.55 -22.91 2.44
CA ASN A 225 1.95 -24.30 2.61
C ASN A 225 2.23 -24.62 4.09
N PRO A 226 1.30 -25.27 4.83
CA PRO A 226 1.51 -25.60 6.23
C PRO A 226 2.68 -26.56 6.46
N ALA A 227 3.07 -27.37 5.46
CA ALA A 227 4.20 -28.30 5.60
C ALA A 227 5.57 -27.59 5.71
N GLU A 228 5.67 -26.34 5.24
CA GLU A 228 6.90 -25.55 5.29
C GLU A 228 6.99 -24.68 6.57
N GLY A 229 5.95 -24.70 7.40
CA GLY A 229 5.88 -23.89 8.62
C GLY A 229 5.67 -22.39 8.36
N LEU A 230 5.53 -21.63 9.44
CA LEU A 230 5.12 -20.22 9.37
C LEU A 230 6.24 -19.27 8.92
N THR A 231 7.50 -19.61 9.20
CA THR A 231 8.64 -18.68 9.08
C THR A 231 9.55 -18.97 7.88
N ASN A 232 9.35 -20.09 7.18
CA ASN A 232 10.11 -20.42 5.98
C ASN A 232 9.60 -19.64 4.77
N TYR A 233 9.76 -18.32 4.80
CA TYR A 233 9.21 -17.37 3.83
C TYR A 233 9.56 -17.65 2.36
N LYS A 234 10.64 -18.42 2.12
CA LYS A 234 11.10 -18.81 0.78
C LYS A 234 10.26 -19.92 0.14
N LYS A 235 9.52 -20.69 0.94
CA LYS A 235 8.81 -21.90 0.48
C LYS A 235 7.38 -21.99 1.00
N ASN A 236 7.05 -21.28 2.07
CA ASN A 236 5.76 -21.36 2.73
C ASN A 236 4.63 -20.70 1.94
N MET A 237 4.92 -19.84 0.96
CA MET A 237 3.91 -19.12 0.19
C MET A 237 4.11 -19.25 -1.31
N VAL A 238 3.02 -19.47 -2.03
CA VAL A 238 2.97 -19.46 -3.50
C VAL A 238 1.75 -18.68 -4.00
N PHE A 239 1.83 -18.17 -5.23
CA PHE A 239 0.68 -17.57 -5.89
C PHE A 239 -0.31 -18.64 -6.38
N PRO A 240 -1.62 -18.39 -6.32
CA PRO A 240 -2.64 -19.30 -6.87
C PRO A 240 -2.56 -19.33 -8.41
N SER A 241 -3.10 -20.39 -9.01
CA SER A 241 -3.21 -20.51 -10.47
C SER A 241 -4.67 -20.48 -10.92
N GLU A 242 -4.94 -19.99 -12.13
CA GLU A 242 -6.28 -20.07 -12.71
C GLU A 242 -6.67 -21.53 -12.98
N SER A 243 -7.84 -21.93 -12.50
CA SER A 243 -8.43 -23.24 -12.76
C SER A 243 -9.38 -23.21 -13.96
N SER A 244 -9.88 -24.38 -14.36
CA SER A 244 -10.68 -24.54 -15.59
C SER A 244 -11.98 -23.73 -15.62
N ASN A 245 -12.49 -23.30 -14.47
CA ASN A 245 -13.67 -22.43 -14.35
C ASN A 245 -13.32 -20.94 -14.19
N GLY A 246 -12.04 -20.55 -14.37
CA GLY A 246 -11.58 -19.16 -14.28
C GLY A 246 -11.37 -18.64 -12.86
N ARG A 247 -11.45 -19.52 -11.85
CA ARG A 247 -11.18 -19.18 -10.44
C ARG A 247 -9.70 -19.33 -10.11
N LEU A 248 -9.22 -18.63 -9.09
CA LEU A 248 -7.84 -18.73 -8.62
C LEU A 248 -7.77 -19.73 -7.47
N ASP A 249 -7.09 -20.85 -7.70
CA ASP A 249 -7.01 -21.96 -6.75
C ASP A 249 -5.58 -22.20 -6.28
N CYS A 250 -5.49 -22.63 -5.03
CA CYS A 250 -4.23 -23.01 -4.42
C CYS A 250 -3.83 -24.44 -4.79
N PRO A 251 -2.52 -24.73 -4.86
CA PRO A 251 -2.06 -26.10 -5.02
C PRO A 251 -2.56 -26.98 -3.88
N LYS A 252 -2.81 -28.27 -4.17
CA LYS A 252 -3.31 -29.22 -3.17
C LYS A 252 -2.47 -29.19 -1.89
N GLY A 253 -3.14 -29.18 -0.74
CA GLY A 253 -2.51 -29.17 0.58
C GLY A 253 -2.15 -27.76 1.09
N HIS A 254 -2.31 -26.73 0.27
CA HIS A 254 -2.15 -25.34 0.70
C HIS A 254 -3.47 -24.80 1.28
N ILE A 255 -3.34 -23.81 2.15
CA ILE A 255 -4.43 -23.03 2.72
C ILE A 255 -4.52 -21.72 1.93
N HIS A 256 -5.69 -21.44 1.35
CA HIS A 256 -5.94 -20.16 0.70
C HIS A 256 -6.15 -19.08 1.77
N VAL A 257 -5.30 -18.05 1.77
CA VAL A 257 -5.38 -16.88 2.65
C VAL A 257 -5.71 -15.63 1.80
N PRO A 258 -6.09 -14.47 2.38
CA PRO A 258 -6.34 -13.28 1.58
C PRO A 258 -5.15 -12.91 0.70
N HIS A 259 -5.42 -12.42 -0.51
CA HIS A 259 -4.39 -11.84 -1.36
C HIS A 259 -4.17 -10.39 -0.95
N LEU A 260 -2.96 -10.08 -0.45
CA LEU A 260 -2.57 -8.72 -0.10
C LEU A 260 -2.01 -8.00 -1.32
N PHE A 261 -2.49 -6.79 -1.54
CA PHE A 261 -1.87 -5.82 -2.44
C PHE A 261 -1.54 -4.56 -1.65
N LEU A 262 -0.25 -4.30 -1.50
CA LEU A 262 0.28 -3.15 -0.79
C LEU A 262 0.61 -2.05 -1.81
N GLU A 263 -0.01 -0.88 -1.63
CA GLU A 263 0.34 0.34 -2.33
C GLU A 263 1.13 1.25 -1.40
N VAL A 264 2.30 1.70 -1.85
CA VAL A 264 3.18 2.63 -1.12
C VAL A 264 3.38 3.88 -1.97
N TYR A 265 3.13 5.05 -1.41
CA TYR A 265 3.26 6.33 -2.11
C TYR A 265 4.41 7.15 -1.52
N TRP A 266 5.36 7.56 -2.34
CA TRP A 266 6.50 8.39 -1.92
C TRP A 266 6.37 9.81 -2.44
N ASN A 267 6.63 10.82 -1.60
CA ASN A 267 6.44 12.24 -1.93
C ASN A 267 7.52 12.83 -2.88
N THR A 268 7.67 12.23 -4.06
CA THR A 268 8.62 12.64 -5.10
C THR A 268 8.42 14.05 -5.69
N PRO A 269 7.22 14.68 -5.69
CA PRO A 269 7.02 16.05 -6.14
C PRO A 269 7.85 17.10 -5.41
N LEU A 270 8.29 16.84 -4.18
CA LEU A 270 9.20 17.71 -3.44
C LEU A 270 10.54 17.91 -4.17
N PHE A 271 10.91 16.99 -5.06
CA PHE A 271 12.19 16.96 -5.74
C PHE A 271 12.11 17.33 -7.23
N LYS A 272 10.92 17.65 -7.74
CA LYS A 272 10.64 17.78 -9.19
C LYS A 272 11.55 18.78 -9.93
N ASP A 273 11.98 19.84 -9.25
CA ASP A 273 12.79 20.94 -9.82
C ASP A 273 14.30 20.75 -9.59
N ARG A 274 14.70 19.60 -9.02
CA ARG A 274 16.09 19.31 -8.62
C ARG A 274 16.80 18.30 -9.54
N TRP A 275 16.15 17.83 -10.58
CA TRP A 275 16.71 16.90 -11.58
C TRP A 275 16.08 17.14 -12.97
N THR A 276 16.56 16.42 -13.99
CA THR A 276 16.07 16.56 -15.37
C THR A 276 15.43 15.26 -15.85
N PRO A 277 14.09 15.20 -15.95
CA PRO A 277 13.36 14.09 -16.56
C PRO A 277 13.78 13.74 -17.98
N GLY A 278 13.61 12.47 -18.37
CA GLY A 278 13.75 11.98 -19.74
C GLY A 278 15.20 11.83 -20.21
N LYS A 279 16.14 11.66 -19.27
CA LYS A 279 17.58 11.56 -19.55
C LYS A 279 18.18 10.20 -19.24
N GLY A 280 17.37 9.22 -18.82
CA GLY A 280 17.83 7.92 -18.32
C GLY A 280 18.63 8.05 -17.03
N ASP A 281 18.34 9.09 -16.25
CA ASP A 281 19.11 9.45 -15.05
C ASP A 281 18.20 9.96 -13.93
N GLN A 282 17.22 9.13 -13.55
CA GLN A 282 16.34 9.43 -12.45
C GLN A 282 17.10 9.33 -11.10
N PRO A 283 16.84 10.22 -10.13
CA PRO A 283 17.67 10.37 -8.93
C PRO A 283 17.23 9.54 -7.72
N PHE A 284 16.12 8.78 -7.82
CA PHE A 284 15.60 8.02 -6.70
C PHE A 284 16.30 6.67 -6.54
N VAL A 285 16.55 6.27 -5.30
CA VAL A 285 17.31 5.07 -4.95
C VAL A 285 16.62 4.39 -3.77
N LEU A 286 16.34 3.09 -3.86
CA LEU A 286 15.86 2.32 -2.71
C LEU A 286 16.97 2.19 -1.66
N SER A 287 16.61 2.04 -0.39
CA SER A 287 17.54 2.03 0.74
C SER A 287 18.61 0.93 0.68
N ASN A 288 18.37 -0.14 -0.08
CA ASN A 288 19.33 -1.21 -0.39
C ASN A 288 20.32 -0.85 -1.52
N GLY A 289 20.35 0.42 -1.95
CA GLY A 289 21.24 0.91 -2.99
C GLY A 289 20.73 0.75 -4.41
N ASP A 290 19.51 0.28 -4.63
CA ASP A 290 19.00 0.08 -5.98
C ASP A 290 18.56 1.38 -6.66
N ALA A 291 19.31 1.81 -7.67
CA ALA A 291 18.98 2.94 -8.52
C ALA A 291 18.01 2.59 -9.66
N THR A 292 17.70 1.30 -9.86
CA THR A 292 16.80 0.82 -10.93
C THR A 292 15.36 0.68 -10.49
N GLY A 293 15.11 0.46 -9.20
CA GLY A 293 13.78 0.16 -8.65
C GLY A 293 13.32 -1.30 -8.84
N TYR A 294 14.12 -2.17 -9.48
CA TYR A 294 13.75 -3.57 -9.69
C TYR A 294 13.74 -4.41 -8.42
N SER A 295 14.46 -3.99 -7.38
CA SER A 295 14.53 -4.69 -6.10
C SER A 295 13.50 -4.26 -5.07
N ASN A 296 12.48 -3.52 -5.49
CA ASN A 296 11.37 -3.23 -4.60
C ASN A 296 10.77 -4.54 -4.10
N HIS A 297 10.44 -4.57 -2.82
CA HIS A 297 9.98 -5.75 -2.11
C HIS A 297 9.14 -5.30 -0.93
N ALA A 298 8.40 -6.23 -0.36
CA ALA A 298 7.75 -6.00 0.92
C ALA A 298 7.64 -7.29 1.71
N ASP A 299 7.40 -7.09 2.98
CA ASP A 299 7.41 -8.11 4.00
C ASP A 299 6.15 -7.95 4.84
N PHE A 300 5.62 -9.09 5.28
CA PHE A 300 4.41 -9.17 6.08
C PHE A 300 4.57 -10.23 7.16
N MET A 301 4.20 -9.87 8.39
CA MET A 301 4.06 -10.83 9.49
C MET A 301 2.66 -10.72 10.09
N ALA A 302 1.91 -11.82 10.01
CA ALA A 302 0.53 -11.86 10.44
C ALA A 302 0.38 -11.79 11.97
N ALA A 303 -0.51 -10.93 12.44
CA ALA A 303 -0.98 -10.88 13.83
C ALA A 303 -2.40 -10.27 13.89
N TRP A 304 -3.29 -10.84 13.08
CA TRP A 304 -4.73 -10.57 13.14
C TRP A 304 -5.39 -11.36 14.28
N ASP A 305 -6.43 -10.78 14.87
CA ASP A 305 -7.51 -11.55 15.48
C ASP A 305 -8.14 -12.42 14.38
N GLU A 306 -7.83 -13.72 14.40
CA GLU A 306 -8.21 -14.66 13.35
C GLU A 306 -9.73 -14.80 13.20
N ASP A 307 -10.49 -14.72 14.30
CA ASP A 307 -11.95 -14.77 14.27
C ASP A 307 -12.52 -13.53 13.59
N LEU A 308 -11.99 -12.35 13.93
CA LEU A 308 -12.38 -11.09 13.28
C LEU A 308 -12.03 -11.12 11.78
N LEU A 309 -10.82 -11.55 11.43
CA LEU A 309 -10.41 -11.61 10.03
C LEU A 309 -11.26 -12.63 9.25
N GLN A 310 -11.59 -13.78 9.84
CA GLN A 310 -12.48 -14.76 9.21
C GLN A 310 -13.88 -14.18 8.99
N ASP A 311 -14.41 -13.39 9.93
CA ASP A 311 -15.70 -12.71 9.77
C ASP A 311 -15.66 -11.65 8.66
N ILE A 312 -14.57 -10.89 8.56
CA ILE A 312 -14.31 -9.94 7.46
C ILE A 312 -14.27 -10.68 6.11
N ILE A 313 -13.52 -11.79 6.01
CA ILE A 313 -13.43 -12.61 4.78
C ILE A 313 -14.82 -13.06 4.33
N ASN A 314 -15.66 -13.49 5.26
CA ASN A 314 -16.97 -14.05 4.93
C ASN A 314 -18.00 -12.99 4.53
N HIS A 315 -17.84 -11.73 4.96
CA HIS A 315 -18.96 -10.78 4.97
C HIS A 315 -18.62 -9.34 4.56
N CYS A 316 -17.35 -8.95 4.43
CA CYS A 316 -16.99 -7.57 4.09
C CYS A 316 -16.64 -7.37 2.61
N ASP A 317 -17.45 -6.56 1.93
CA ASP A 317 -17.22 -6.08 0.56
C ASP A 317 -17.43 -4.57 0.52
N LYS A 318 -16.43 -3.83 1.01
CA LYS A 318 -16.45 -2.37 1.05
C LYS A 318 -15.58 -1.74 -0.02
N GLY A 319 -14.77 -2.54 -0.73
CA GLY A 319 -13.84 -2.08 -1.74
C GLY A 319 -13.05 -0.88 -1.25
N SER A 320 -12.98 0.15 -2.10
CA SER A 320 -12.30 1.41 -1.81
C SER A 320 -12.95 2.26 -0.71
N ALA A 321 -14.19 1.96 -0.30
CA ALA A 321 -14.84 2.67 0.81
C ALA A 321 -14.10 2.42 2.13
N GLY A 322 -13.40 1.28 2.24
CA GLY A 322 -12.45 0.98 3.30
C GLY A 322 -12.94 -0.11 4.24
N MET A 323 -11.99 -0.86 4.78
CA MET A 323 -12.23 -1.93 5.74
C MET A 323 -12.79 -1.37 7.05
N ASP A 324 -12.52 -0.10 7.38
CA ASP A 324 -13.10 0.64 8.53
C ASP A 324 -14.63 0.76 8.51
N GLN A 325 -15.26 0.45 7.38
CA GLN A 325 -16.72 0.45 7.21
C GLN A 325 -17.34 -0.95 7.23
N CYS A 326 -16.53 -1.99 7.44
CA CYS A 326 -17.01 -3.36 7.61
C CYS A 326 -17.90 -3.43 8.87
N PRO A 327 -19.14 -3.96 8.80
CA PRO A 327 -20.02 -4.04 9.98
C PRO A 327 -19.50 -4.99 11.08
N GLN A 328 -18.51 -5.83 10.76
CA GLN A 328 -17.91 -6.84 11.62
C GLN A 328 -16.93 -6.26 12.66
N LEU A 329 -16.53 -4.99 12.49
CA LEU A 329 -15.44 -4.45 13.28
C LEU A 329 -15.81 -4.28 14.75
N LYS A 330 -14.92 -4.74 15.63
CA LYS A 330 -15.00 -4.57 17.09
C LYS A 330 -14.54 -3.16 17.55
N GLY A 331 -14.18 -2.29 16.59
CA GLY A 331 -13.73 -0.92 16.81
C GLY A 331 -12.62 -0.51 15.84
N LEU A 332 -12.23 0.75 15.92
CA LEU A 332 -11.09 1.30 15.19
C LEU A 332 -10.01 1.73 16.18
N ASN A 333 -8.75 1.58 15.79
CA ASN A 333 -7.64 2.21 16.50
C ASN A 333 -7.75 3.73 16.33
N LYS A 334 -7.46 4.48 17.40
CA LYS A 334 -7.53 5.94 17.44
C LYS A 334 -6.20 6.51 17.90
N GLY A 335 -5.79 7.64 17.30
CA GLY A 335 -4.55 8.33 17.65
C GLY A 335 -3.31 7.77 16.93
N ASP A 336 -2.16 8.35 17.25
CA ASP A 336 -0.87 7.96 16.67
C ASP A 336 -0.29 6.76 17.40
N CYS A 337 0.29 5.82 16.66
CA CYS A 337 1.07 4.71 17.20
C CYS A 337 2.47 4.73 16.57
N THR A 338 3.49 5.02 17.38
CA THR A 338 4.88 5.07 16.93
C THR A 338 5.78 4.40 17.95
N ILE A 339 6.86 3.76 17.47
CA ILE A 339 7.93 3.23 18.31
C ILE A 339 9.28 3.75 17.82
N GLU A 340 10.20 3.92 18.76
CA GLU A 340 11.58 4.28 18.43
C GLU A 340 12.29 3.09 17.78
N SER A 341 13.13 3.38 16.78
CA SER A 341 14.01 2.36 16.20
C SER A 341 15.09 1.99 17.22
N PRO A 342 15.32 0.70 17.52
CA PRO A 342 16.43 0.27 18.38
C PRO A 342 17.82 0.44 17.71
N VAL A 343 17.86 0.82 16.43
CA VAL A 343 19.09 1.05 15.68
C VAL A 343 19.38 2.55 15.66
N GLU A 344 20.43 2.96 16.37
CA GLU A 344 20.89 4.35 16.42
C GLU A 344 21.73 4.69 15.19
N GLU A 345 21.11 5.28 14.16
CA GLU A 345 21.83 5.81 13.00
C GLU A 345 21.07 6.98 12.35
N SER A 346 21.77 7.78 11.55
CA SER A 346 21.13 8.85 10.78
C SER A 346 20.50 8.29 9.51
N ILE A 347 19.18 8.22 9.49
CA ILE A 347 18.38 7.74 8.35
C ILE A 347 17.61 8.85 7.61
N ASN A 348 17.60 10.07 8.15
CA ASN A 348 16.87 11.21 7.62
C ASN A 348 17.79 12.42 7.46
N GLY A 349 17.30 13.47 6.80
CA GLY A 349 18.08 14.67 6.51
C GLY A 349 19.05 14.46 5.33
N VAL A 350 20.09 15.29 5.26
CA VAL A 350 21.09 15.24 4.18
C VAL A 350 22.23 14.29 4.57
N LEU A 351 22.37 13.21 3.82
CA LEU A 351 23.32 12.13 4.07
C LEU A 351 24.42 12.09 3.00
N SER A 352 25.62 11.66 3.39
CA SER A 352 26.73 11.42 2.45
C SER A 352 26.72 10.02 1.85
N VAL A 353 26.13 9.06 2.55
CA VAL A 353 26.02 7.65 2.15
C VAL A 353 24.65 7.15 2.58
N LEU A 354 24.14 6.08 1.94
CA LEU A 354 22.93 5.42 2.41
C LEU A 354 23.20 4.80 3.79
N PRO A 355 22.19 4.74 4.69
CA PRO A 355 22.30 4.01 5.94
C PRO A 355 22.72 2.55 5.71
N GLY A 356 23.44 1.97 6.67
CA GLY A 356 24.13 0.69 6.48
C GLY A 356 25.33 0.73 5.51
N SER A 357 25.73 1.92 5.03
CA SER A 357 26.78 2.10 4.00
C SER A 357 26.49 1.36 2.70
N ASN A 358 25.21 1.25 2.32
CA ASN A 358 24.81 0.54 1.11
C ASN A 358 25.36 1.24 -0.15
N PRO A 359 26.13 0.54 -1.01
CA PRO A 359 26.58 1.09 -2.28
C PRO A 359 25.40 1.24 -3.23
N ILE A 360 25.38 2.33 -3.99
CA ILE A 360 24.34 2.55 -5.01
C ILE A 360 24.74 1.77 -6.27
N SER A 361 23.85 0.95 -6.81
CA SER A 361 24.08 0.15 -8.02
C SER A 361 22.87 0.16 -8.94
N GLY A 362 23.09 -0.17 -10.22
CA GLY A 362 22.07 -0.12 -11.27
C GLY A 362 22.27 1.01 -12.27
N TRP A 363 21.93 0.74 -13.53
CA TRP A 363 22.07 1.68 -14.65
C TRP A 363 23.45 2.37 -14.66
N LYS A 364 23.49 3.71 -14.57
CA LYS A 364 24.74 4.50 -14.61
C LYS A 364 25.70 4.22 -13.44
N TYR A 365 25.25 3.54 -12.39
CA TYR A 365 26.09 3.17 -11.24
C TYR A 365 26.73 1.78 -11.39
N GLY A 366 26.38 1.00 -12.42
CA GLY A 366 26.96 -0.34 -12.62
C GLY A 366 26.59 -1.34 -11.52
N LYS A 367 27.26 -2.50 -11.46
CA LYS A 367 26.96 -3.55 -10.46
C LYS A 367 27.44 -3.21 -9.05
N ASP A 368 28.49 -2.40 -8.91
CA ASP A 368 29.17 -2.10 -7.62
C ASP A 368 29.25 -0.59 -7.29
N GLY A 369 28.42 0.24 -7.92
CA GLY A 369 28.52 1.71 -7.76
C GLY A 369 29.68 2.37 -8.48
N ALA A 370 30.42 1.61 -9.28
CA ALA A 370 31.41 2.12 -10.21
C ALA A 370 30.74 2.50 -11.54
N ASN A 371 30.87 3.78 -11.92
CA ASN A 371 30.42 4.32 -13.20
C ASN A 371 30.84 3.42 -14.39
N PRO A 372 29.92 2.91 -15.22
CA PRO A 372 30.24 2.54 -16.59
C PRO A 372 30.35 3.85 -17.39
N VAL A 373 31.57 4.19 -17.82
CA VAL A 373 31.80 5.31 -18.74
C VAL A 373 31.15 4.99 -20.10
N PRO A 374 30.28 5.86 -20.65
CA PRO A 374 29.80 5.69 -22.01
C PRO A 374 30.82 6.26 -23.02
N GLY A 375 31.35 5.40 -23.89
CA GLY A 375 31.77 5.80 -25.24
C GLY A 375 33.19 5.40 -25.65
N GLY A 376 33.27 4.57 -26.70
CA GLY A 376 34.41 4.57 -27.62
C GLY A 376 34.80 3.22 -28.22
N ASP A 377 33.99 2.68 -29.13
CA ASP A 377 34.53 1.79 -30.17
C ASP A 377 35.62 2.55 -30.94
N LYS A 378 36.88 2.09 -30.86
CA LYS A 378 37.85 1.99 -31.97
C LYS A 378 39.02 1.08 -31.55
N ASP A 379 39.02 -0.15 -32.06
CA ASP A 379 40.28 -0.78 -32.49
C ASP A 379 40.71 -0.07 -33.80
N PRO A 380 42.01 0.13 -34.11
CA PRO A 380 42.88 -1.01 -34.41
C PRO A 380 44.39 -0.84 -34.07
N LYS A 381 45.06 -2.00 -33.94
CA LYS A 381 46.47 -2.34 -34.24
C LYS A 381 47.43 -2.59 -33.06
N GLN A 382 47.75 -3.88 -32.93
CA GLN A 382 49.03 -4.47 -32.50
C GLN A 382 50.22 -3.93 -33.32
N PRO A 383 51.46 -3.96 -32.81
CA PRO A 383 52.34 -5.16 -32.81
C PRO A 383 53.06 -5.33 -31.45
N SER A 384 53.66 -6.44 -31.00
CA SER A 384 54.22 -7.66 -31.59
C SER A 384 54.46 -8.68 -30.46
N GLN A 385 54.35 -9.96 -30.82
CA GLN A 385 54.67 -11.19 -30.07
C GLN A 385 56.20 -11.35 -29.75
N PRO A 386 56.70 -12.36 -28.98
CA PRO A 386 56.46 -13.82 -29.11
C PRO A 386 56.11 -14.54 -27.77
N ALA A 387 55.27 -15.58 -27.68
CA ALA A 387 55.14 -16.91 -28.31
C ALA A 387 55.79 -18.07 -27.52
N ASN A 388 54.93 -18.92 -26.92
CA ASN A 388 55.04 -20.36 -26.65
C ASN A 388 53.73 -20.77 -25.93
N GLY A 389 52.94 -21.81 -26.24
CA GLY A 389 53.01 -22.95 -27.16
C GLY A 389 52.30 -24.15 -26.49
N GLY A 390 51.28 -24.74 -27.14
CA GLY A 390 50.58 -26.00 -26.75
C GLY A 390 49.14 -25.78 -26.25
N GLU A 391 48.05 -25.95 -27.02
CA GLU A 391 47.44 -27.09 -27.74
C GLU A 391 46.15 -27.63 -27.05
N ASP A 392 45.03 -27.39 -27.75
CA ASP A 392 43.79 -28.18 -27.95
C ASP A 392 42.83 -28.67 -26.83
N LYS A 393 41.65 -28.01 -26.81
CA LYS A 393 40.20 -28.46 -26.82
C LYS A 393 39.81 -29.95 -26.58
N PRO A 394 38.50 -30.30 -26.36
CA PRO A 394 37.29 -29.51 -26.06
C PRO A 394 36.40 -30.07 -24.89
N ALA A 395 35.29 -29.35 -24.60
CA ALA A 395 34.19 -29.74 -23.68
C ALA A 395 33.37 -30.97 -24.13
N PRO A 396 32.59 -31.60 -23.22
CA PRO A 396 31.10 -31.54 -23.29
C PRO A 396 30.42 -31.46 -21.90
N SER A 397 29.29 -30.75 -21.74
CA SER A 397 27.87 -31.18 -21.85
C SER A 397 27.38 -32.28 -20.88
N SER A 398 26.40 -31.89 -20.04
CA SER A 398 25.19 -32.60 -19.56
C SER A 398 25.26 -34.08 -19.17
N THR A 399 24.75 -34.45 -17.98
CA THR A 399 23.42 -35.07 -17.73
C THR A 399 23.38 -35.72 -16.33
N TYR A 400 22.20 -35.71 -15.72
CA TYR A 400 21.81 -36.52 -14.55
C TYR A 400 21.98 -38.03 -14.81
N PRO A 401 22.00 -38.84 -13.74
CA PRO A 401 20.95 -39.84 -13.63
C PRO A 401 20.31 -39.93 -12.24
N ALA A 402 19.03 -40.31 -12.26
CA ALA A 402 18.34 -40.99 -11.17
C ALA A 402 18.56 -42.50 -11.33
N ASP A 403 18.57 -43.24 -10.22
CA ASP A 403 17.95 -44.57 -10.16
C ASP A 403 17.71 -44.98 -8.70
N GLU A 404 16.56 -45.63 -8.54
CA GLU A 404 16.00 -46.25 -7.33
C GLU A 404 16.69 -47.59 -7.03
N ASP A 405 16.81 -47.96 -5.75
CA ASP A 405 16.19 -49.18 -5.18
C ASP A 405 16.70 -49.44 -3.74
N GLU A 406 15.73 -49.70 -2.87
CA GLU A 406 15.82 -50.24 -1.50
C GLU A 406 15.99 -51.79 -1.52
N PRO A 407 15.90 -52.55 -0.40
CA PRO A 407 16.16 -52.29 1.03
C PRO A 407 17.06 -53.39 1.67
N ILE A 408 17.32 -53.34 2.98
CA ILE A 408 17.17 -54.46 3.96
C ILE A 408 17.50 -53.99 5.39
N GLU A 409 16.62 -54.42 6.31
CA GLU A 409 16.59 -54.40 7.79
C GLU A 409 17.89 -54.91 8.46
N THR A 410 18.18 -54.82 9.77
CA THR A 410 17.44 -55.02 11.04
C THR A 410 18.40 -54.54 12.17
N ALA A 411 18.03 -53.96 13.33
CA ALA A 411 17.51 -54.57 14.57
C ALA A 411 17.60 -53.51 15.71
N THR A 412 16.51 -53.15 16.41
CA THR A 412 16.13 -53.47 17.83
C THR A 412 17.23 -53.17 18.88
N ASP A 413 17.04 -52.53 20.06
CA ASP A 413 15.94 -52.56 21.04
C ASP A 413 15.96 -51.35 22.04
N ILE A 414 14.75 -50.88 22.37
CA ILE A 414 14.12 -50.56 23.68
C ILE A 414 14.98 -50.28 24.94
N HIS A 415 14.88 -49.06 25.48
CA HIS A 415 14.50 -48.85 26.90
C HIS A 415 13.95 -47.43 27.18
N SER A 416 12.77 -47.39 27.81
CA SER A 416 12.16 -46.22 28.47
C SER A 416 12.59 -46.20 29.95
N PRO A 417 12.57 -45.04 30.65
CA PRO A 417 11.35 -44.71 31.40
C PRO A 417 11.01 -43.20 31.48
N GLN A 418 9.73 -42.95 31.77
CA GLN A 418 9.07 -41.66 31.98
C GLN A 418 9.17 -41.19 33.48
N PRO A 419 8.49 -40.11 33.93
CA PRO A 419 9.07 -38.84 34.36
C PRO A 419 8.97 -38.60 35.89
N THR A 420 9.64 -37.58 36.43
CA THR A 420 9.29 -37.03 37.75
C THR A 420 9.23 -35.50 37.75
N HIS A 421 8.12 -35.02 38.31
CA HIS A 421 7.80 -33.63 38.63
C HIS A 421 8.63 -33.13 39.80
N ALA A 422 9.05 -31.86 39.78
CA ALA A 422 9.20 -31.06 40.99
C ALA A 422 9.08 -29.56 40.69
N ASN A 423 8.09 -28.96 41.35
CA ASN A 423 7.82 -27.53 41.48
C ASN A 423 8.75 -26.90 42.53
N PRO A 424 9.03 -25.58 42.51
CA PRO A 424 9.16 -24.87 43.78
C PRO A 424 8.35 -23.57 43.85
N LYS A 425 7.63 -23.43 44.98
CA LYS A 425 6.99 -22.20 45.48
C LYS A 425 8.04 -21.23 46.07
N PRO A 426 7.69 -19.95 46.24
CA PRO A 426 8.61 -18.86 46.55
C PRO A 426 8.80 -18.63 48.05
N THR A 427 9.87 -17.94 48.42
CA THR A 427 10.06 -17.36 49.76
C THR A 427 10.56 -15.93 49.64
N SER A 428 9.86 -15.04 50.34
CA SER A 428 10.18 -13.65 50.60
C SER A 428 11.29 -13.52 51.64
N GLU A 429 12.14 -12.49 51.54
CA GLU A 429 12.20 -11.38 52.52
C GLU A 429 13.39 -10.44 52.22
N ALA A 430 13.15 -9.17 52.52
CA ALA A 430 14.06 -8.04 52.38
C ALA A 430 15.07 -7.97 53.53
N SER A 431 16.26 -7.41 53.30
CA SER A 431 16.81 -6.32 54.13
C SER A 431 18.10 -5.75 53.56
N SER A 432 18.29 -4.46 53.85
CA SER A 432 19.34 -3.53 53.50
C SER A 432 20.74 -3.87 54.01
N SER A 433 21.78 -3.43 53.30
CA SER A 433 22.95 -2.79 53.94
C SER A 433 23.73 -1.90 52.95
N GLN A 434 24.07 -0.70 53.43
CA GLN A 434 24.97 0.28 52.81
C GLN A 434 26.43 -0.01 53.20
N ALA A 435 27.36 0.25 52.28
CA ALA A 435 28.75 0.74 52.47
C ALA A 435 29.47 0.63 51.11
N ALA A 436 30.42 1.44 50.66
CA ALA A 436 30.96 2.77 50.96
C ALA A 436 31.85 3.14 49.74
N LEU A 437 32.03 4.43 49.43
CA LEU A 437 32.89 4.91 48.33
C LEU A 437 34.39 4.65 48.57
N PRO A 438 35.19 4.58 47.48
CA PRO A 438 36.52 5.19 47.44
C PRO A 438 36.62 6.34 46.42
N THR A 439 37.60 7.21 46.72
CA THR A 439 37.75 8.62 46.33
C THR A 439 38.73 8.82 45.16
N GLU A 440 38.31 9.62 44.16
CA GLU A 440 39.11 10.48 43.21
C GLU A 440 40.13 9.88 42.20
N PRO A 441 40.50 10.61 41.10
CA PRO A 441 39.64 11.10 40.03
C PRO A 441 40.19 10.77 38.61
N ALA A 442 39.31 10.58 37.62
CA ALA A 442 39.69 10.57 36.20
C ALA A 442 39.01 11.73 35.45
N SER A 443 39.83 12.48 34.72
CA SER A 443 39.52 13.69 33.97
C SER A 443 38.36 13.52 32.98
N HIS A 444 37.28 14.29 33.15
CA HIS A 444 36.19 14.40 32.18
C HIS A 444 36.13 15.80 31.55
N THR A 445 36.39 15.84 30.25
CA THR A 445 36.16 17.00 29.39
C THR A 445 34.67 17.29 29.30
N THR A 446 34.24 18.47 29.75
CA THR A 446 32.83 18.90 29.66
C THR A 446 32.52 19.43 28.27
N THR A 447 31.82 18.66 27.45
CA THR A 447 31.20 19.15 26.21
C THR A 447 29.83 19.72 26.55
N ARG A 448 29.62 21.03 26.38
CA ARG A 448 28.30 21.65 26.54
C ARG A 448 27.40 21.25 25.36
N HIS A 449 26.41 20.40 25.61
CA HIS A 449 25.34 20.12 24.67
C HIS A 449 24.35 21.31 24.66
N THR A 450 24.18 21.93 23.49
CA THR A 450 23.04 22.84 23.26
C THR A 450 21.90 21.97 22.72
N VAL A 451 20.97 21.59 23.59
CA VAL A 451 19.73 20.90 23.18
C VAL A 451 18.80 21.95 22.56
N ARG A 452 18.58 21.89 21.24
CA ARG A 452 17.47 22.60 20.60
C ARG A 452 16.24 21.70 20.67
N HIS A 453 15.29 22.07 21.53
CA HIS A 453 13.94 21.49 21.49
C HIS A 453 13.21 22.02 20.25
N THR A 454 13.04 21.18 19.23
CA THR A 454 12.07 21.45 18.16
C THR A 454 10.70 21.03 18.68
N LEU A 455 9.84 22.01 18.98
CA LEU A 455 8.44 21.77 19.31
C LEU A 455 7.68 21.49 18.00
N THR A 456 7.43 20.22 17.71
CA THR A 456 6.54 19.81 16.62
C THR A 456 5.10 19.96 17.09
N LYS A 457 4.39 20.95 16.56
CA LYS A 457 2.94 21.09 16.78
C LYS A 457 2.22 20.20 15.76
N THR A 458 1.71 19.06 16.21
CA THR A 458 0.85 18.16 15.44
C THR A 458 -0.38 18.90 14.95
N VAL A 459 -0.66 18.83 13.64
CA VAL A 459 -1.92 19.31 13.05
C VAL A 459 -2.88 18.13 13.03
N ALA A 460 -3.97 18.23 13.77
CA ALA A 460 -5.04 17.23 13.79
C ALA A 460 -5.76 17.17 12.44
N GLN A 461 -6.19 15.96 12.05
CA GLN A 461 -7.11 15.73 10.94
C GLN A 461 -8.55 15.92 11.44
N PRO A 462 -9.45 16.63 10.72
CA PRO A 462 -10.79 16.91 11.22
C PRO A 462 -11.68 15.67 11.09
N GLY A 463 -12.45 15.38 12.15
CA GLY A 463 -13.46 14.31 12.17
C GLY A 463 -14.79 14.73 11.53
N PRO A 464 -15.78 13.81 11.47
CA PRO A 464 -17.15 14.13 11.05
C PRO A 464 -17.78 15.17 11.98
N THR A 465 -18.60 16.07 11.42
CA THR A 465 -19.30 17.10 12.21
C THR A 465 -20.66 16.56 12.71
N ASP A 466 -20.95 16.72 14.01
CA ASP A 466 -22.16 16.20 14.68
C ASP A 466 -23.44 17.06 14.45
N GLN A 467 -23.50 17.88 13.40
CA GLN A 467 -24.66 18.73 13.12
C GLN A 467 -25.07 18.65 11.65
N PRO A 468 -26.35 18.41 11.33
CA PRO A 468 -26.87 18.61 9.99
C PRO A 468 -26.98 20.12 9.77
N ALA A 469 -25.95 20.73 9.19
CA ALA A 469 -26.08 22.09 8.69
C ALA A 469 -27.05 22.05 7.50
N ASP A 470 -28.21 22.70 7.63
CA ASP A 470 -29.09 23.00 6.51
C ASP A 470 -28.31 23.88 5.51
N ASN A 471 -27.65 23.22 4.55
CA ASN A 471 -26.73 23.83 3.61
C ASN A 471 -27.45 24.67 2.53
N SER A 472 -28.79 24.72 2.52
CA SER A 472 -29.60 25.35 1.47
C SER A 472 -29.44 26.87 1.36
N THR A 473 -28.82 27.54 2.33
CA THR A 473 -28.64 29.00 2.37
C THR A 473 -27.18 29.47 2.26
N ARG A 474 -26.23 28.55 2.04
CA ARG A 474 -24.80 28.86 2.05
C ARG A 474 -24.35 29.64 0.81
N ILE A 475 -23.74 30.80 1.01
CA ILE A 475 -23.13 31.63 -0.04
C ILE A 475 -21.62 31.72 0.20
N VAL A 476 -20.82 31.36 -0.80
CA VAL A 476 -19.36 31.40 -0.78
C VAL A 476 -18.90 32.16 -2.01
N GLU A 477 -18.24 33.31 -1.83
CA GLU A 477 -17.63 34.10 -2.94
C GLU A 477 -18.60 34.46 -4.09
N GLY A 478 -19.88 34.60 -3.74
CA GLY A 478 -20.97 34.91 -4.67
C GLY A 478 -21.57 33.69 -5.39
N PHE A 479 -21.13 32.48 -5.07
CA PHE A 479 -21.81 31.24 -5.46
C PHE A 479 -22.65 30.73 -4.29
N LYS A 480 -23.87 30.26 -4.58
CA LYS A 480 -24.79 29.59 -3.67
C LYS A 480 -24.58 28.08 -3.74
N TYR A 481 -24.78 27.41 -2.61
CA TYR A 481 -24.80 25.95 -2.58
C TYR A 481 -25.97 25.40 -3.41
N ALA A 482 -25.68 24.50 -4.33
CA ALA A 482 -26.62 23.89 -5.25
C ALA A 482 -27.10 22.49 -4.79
N GLY A 483 -26.40 21.89 -3.83
CA GLY A 483 -26.73 20.59 -3.25
C GLY A 483 -25.56 19.61 -3.23
N CYS A 484 -25.80 18.46 -2.60
CA CYS A 484 -24.91 17.32 -2.64
C CYS A 484 -25.16 16.48 -3.90
N PHE A 485 -24.12 16.11 -4.63
CA PHE A 485 -24.23 15.36 -5.89
C PHE A 485 -23.26 14.19 -5.95
N LYS A 486 -23.71 13.07 -6.51
CA LYS A 486 -22.89 11.87 -6.64
C LYS A 486 -21.75 12.10 -7.62
N ASP A 487 -20.53 11.84 -7.20
CA ASP A 487 -19.38 11.74 -8.08
C ASP A 487 -19.20 10.30 -8.60
N THR A 488 -18.44 10.15 -9.67
CA THR A 488 -18.16 8.86 -10.31
C THR A 488 -16.68 8.75 -10.64
N ARG A 489 -16.22 7.54 -10.95
CA ARG A 489 -14.81 7.26 -11.29
C ARG A 489 -14.25 8.17 -12.39
N THR A 490 -15.08 8.62 -13.33
CA THR A 490 -14.69 9.51 -14.44
C THR A 490 -14.79 11.01 -14.10
N ARG A 491 -15.21 11.36 -12.88
CA ARG A 491 -15.51 12.70 -12.38
C ARG A 491 -16.64 13.40 -13.11
N VAL A 492 -17.67 13.79 -12.36
CA VAL A 492 -18.87 14.38 -12.96
C VAL A 492 -18.69 15.86 -13.32
N LEU A 493 -17.76 16.57 -12.67
CA LEU A 493 -17.24 17.87 -13.11
C LEU A 493 -15.89 17.66 -13.83
N ASN A 494 -15.89 17.84 -15.14
CA ASN A 494 -14.74 17.53 -16.01
C ASN A 494 -13.91 18.76 -16.42
N GLY A 495 -14.10 19.90 -15.76
CA GLY A 495 -13.35 21.14 -16.03
C GLY A 495 -11.96 21.10 -15.40
N LYS A 496 -11.81 21.66 -14.20
CA LYS A 496 -10.57 21.52 -13.41
C LYS A 496 -10.81 20.53 -12.29
N VAL A 497 -10.07 19.44 -12.31
CA VAL A 497 -10.17 18.36 -11.34
C VAL A 497 -9.03 18.51 -10.34
N ARG A 498 -9.38 18.68 -9.06
CA ARG A 498 -8.49 18.76 -7.89
C ARG A 498 -7.28 19.68 -8.10
N PRO A 499 -7.50 20.97 -8.42
CA PRO A 499 -6.41 21.93 -8.55
C PRO A 499 -5.65 22.07 -7.23
N ASN A 500 -4.34 22.31 -7.30
CA ASN A 500 -3.51 22.47 -6.12
C ASN A 500 -3.76 23.83 -5.47
N LEU A 501 -4.57 23.86 -4.39
CA LEU A 501 -4.93 25.07 -3.64
C LEU A 501 -4.46 25.01 -2.18
N GLY A 502 -3.59 24.05 -1.83
CA GLY A 502 -3.24 23.73 -0.44
C GLY A 502 -4.41 23.06 0.29
N ARG A 503 -4.59 23.35 1.58
CA ARG A 503 -5.72 22.83 2.38
C ARG A 503 -7.04 23.34 1.80
N ILE A 504 -7.93 22.45 1.38
CA ILE A 504 -9.14 22.82 0.64
C ILE A 504 -10.22 23.37 1.57
N SER A 505 -10.84 24.48 1.18
CA SER A 505 -12.08 25.02 1.74
C SER A 505 -13.06 25.31 0.61
N ASN A 506 -14.35 25.44 0.90
CA ASN A 506 -15.29 25.88 -0.14
C ASN A 506 -14.88 27.25 -0.70
N LYS A 507 -14.35 28.14 0.16
CA LYS A 507 -13.87 29.46 -0.26
C LYS A 507 -12.79 29.39 -1.32
N ASN A 508 -11.68 28.71 -1.04
CA ASN A 508 -10.57 28.69 -2.00
C ASN A 508 -10.94 27.91 -3.28
N CYS A 509 -11.78 26.89 -3.17
CA CYS A 509 -12.27 26.15 -4.33
C CYS A 509 -13.15 27.02 -5.24
N VAL A 510 -14.15 27.70 -4.67
CA VAL A 510 -15.03 28.59 -5.44
C VAL A 510 -14.25 29.75 -6.05
N THR A 511 -13.36 30.40 -5.28
CA THR A 511 -12.50 31.48 -5.80
C THR A 511 -11.72 31.02 -7.01
N TYR A 512 -11.09 29.85 -6.94
CA TYR A 512 -10.29 29.31 -8.04
C TYR A 512 -11.15 28.98 -9.26
N CYS A 513 -12.24 28.24 -9.09
CA CYS A 513 -13.11 27.83 -10.20
C CYS A 513 -13.72 29.05 -10.92
N LYS A 514 -14.13 30.06 -10.15
CA LYS A 514 -14.63 31.32 -10.68
C LYS A 514 -13.56 32.08 -11.47
N ALA A 515 -12.34 32.20 -10.93
CA ALA A 515 -11.21 32.84 -11.62
C ALA A 515 -10.80 32.08 -12.90
N ALA A 516 -10.98 30.76 -12.91
CA ALA A 516 -10.73 29.90 -14.06
C ALA A 516 -11.89 29.88 -15.08
N GLY A 517 -12.96 30.67 -14.86
CA GLY A 517 -14.07 30.85 -15.80
C GLY A 517 -15.15 29.77 -15.76
N PHE A 518 -15.21 28.95 -14.70
CA PHE A 518 -16.22 27.89 -14.55
C PHE A 518 -17.48 28.39 -13.83
N THR A 519 -18.64 27.86 -14.22
CA THR A 519 -19.93 28.21 -13.62
C THR A 519 -20.29 27.33 -12.42
N LEU A 520 -19.64 26.19 -12.26
CA LEU A 520 -19.77 25.30 -11.11
C LEU A 520 -18.41 25.12 -10.41
N ALA A 521 -18.46 25.12 -9.09
CA ALA A 521 -17.37 24.71 -8.21
C ALA A 521 -17.91 23.64 -7.27
N ALA A 522 -17.11 22.67 -6.88
CA ALA A 522 -17.54 21.67 -5.91
C ALA A 522 -16.38 21.13 -5.10
N THR A 523 -16.66 20.71 -3.87
CA THR A 523 -15.68 20.09 -2.99
C THR A 523 -16.09 18.65 -2.66
N GLU A 524 -15.11 17.77 -2.47
CA GLU A 524 -15.32 16.36 -2.13
C GLU A 524 -14.33 15.94 -1.04
N TYR A 525 -14.78 15.05 -0.16
CA TYR A 525 -13.95 14.37 0.85
C TYR A 525 -13.01 15.29 1.66
N GLY A 526 -13.43 16.52 1.96
CA GLY A 526 -12.69 17.48 2.79
C GLY A 526 -11.51 18.18 2.08
N GLY A 527 -10.78 17.45 1.24
CA GLY A 527 -9.50 17.88 0.67
C GLY A 527 -9.49 18.06 -0.85
N GLN A 528 -10.64 18.04 -1.51
CA GLN A 528 -10.70 17.96 -2.98
C GLN A 528 -11.60 19.06 -3.53
N CYS A 529 -11.18 19.67 -4.65
CA CYS A 529 -11.90 20.73 -5.33
C CYS A 529 -12.14 20.36 -6.79
N TYR A 530 -13.24 20.80 -7.38
CA TYR A 530 -13.63 20.52 -8.74
C TYR A 530 -14.29 21.74 -9.36
N CYS A 531 -13.99 21.97 -10.64
CA CYS A 531 -14.62 23.01 -11.43
C CYS A 531 -15.21 22.38 -12.67
N GLY A 532 -16.33 22.93 -13.15
CA GLY A 532 -16.94 22.52 -14.40
C GLY A 532 -18.07 23.46 -14.75
N ASN A 533 -18.75 23.19 -15.85
CA ASN A 533 -19.92 23.99 -16.26
C ASN A 533 -21.23 23.20 -16.19
N GLU A 534 -21.13 21.88 -16.06
CA GLU A 534 -22.24 20.94 -15.96
C GLU A 534 -21.77 19.66 -15.25
N LEU A 535 -22.69 19.00 -14.55
CA LEU A 535 -22.51 17.69 -13.93
C LEU A 535 -22.91 16.59 -14.93
N ILE A 536 -21.95 15.78 -15.37
CA ILE A 536 -22.17 14.72 -16.37
C ILE A 536 -22.41 13.38 -15.68
N GLY A 537 -23.56 12.75 -15.92
CA GLY A 537 -23.87 11.42 -15.36
C GLY A 537 -24.01 11.38 -13.83
N SER A 538 -24.24 12.54 -13.21
CA SER A 538 -24.43 12.68 -11.76
C SER A 538 -25.92 12.58 -11.38
N GLN A 539 -26.18 12.37 -10.09
CA GLN A 539 -27.50 12.45 -9.48
C GLN A 539 -27.41 13.26 -8.19
N LYS A 540 -28.46 14.02 -7.86
CA LYS A 540 -28.55 14.70 -6.57
C LYS A 540 -28.68 13.66 -5.46
N LEU A 541 -27.92 13.84 -4.38
CA LEU A 541 -27.94 13.02 -3.17
C LEU A 541 -28.67 13.77 -2.04
N ASP A 542 -28.91 13.05 -0.95
CA ASP A 542 -29.25 13.70 0.31
C ASP A 542 -28.05 14.51 0.81
N ASP A 543 -28.28 15.67 1.43
CA ASP A 543 -27.18 16.52 1.89
C ASP A 543 -26.36 15.86 3.00
N SER A 544 -26.91 14.86 3.73
CA SER A 544 -26.16 14.06 4.71
C SER A 544 -25.02 13.24 4.10
N GLU A 545 -25.04 12.97 2.79
CA GLU A 545 -23.93 12.29 2.09
C GLU A 545 -22.70 13.20 1.94
N CYS A 546 -22.92 14.52 2.02
CA CYS A 546 -21.86 15.53 2.08
C CYS A 546 -21.69 15.96 3.54
N HIS A 547 -20.86 15.25 4.31
CA HIS A 547 -20.69 15.47 5.76
C HIS A 547 -19.23 15.61 6.21
N VAL A 548 -18.28 15.60 5.27
CA VAL A 548 -16.84 15.66 5.57
C VAL A 548 -16.42 17.12 5.74
N ALA A 549 -15.79 17.44 6.87
CA ALA A 549 -15.28 18.78 7.12
C ALA A 549 -14.18 19.17 6.12
N CYS A 550 -14.13 20.44 5.74
CA CYS A 550 -13.07 20.94 4.87
C CYS A 550 -11.71 20.90 5.59
N GLU A 551 -10.68 20.45 4.89
CA GLU A 551 -9.30 20.43 5.40
C GLU A 551 -8.82 21.84 5.78
N GLY A 552 -9.24 22.87 5.05
CA GLY A 552 -8.83 24.26 5.23
C GLY A 552 -9.80 25.10 6.07
N ASP A 553 -10.96 24.56 6.44
CA ASP A 553 -11.97 25.24 7.27
C ASP A 553 -12.90 24.21 7.93
N GLU A 554 -12.57 23.76 9.13
CA GLU A 554 -13.27 22.64 9.78
C GLU A 554 -14.72 22.97 10.20
N ALA A 555 -15.11 24.25 10.16
CA ALA A 555 -16.48 24.69 10.37
C ALA A 555 -17.35 24.55 9.10
N ASP A 556 -16.74 24.13 7.99
CA ASP A 556 -17.34 23.98 6.68
C ASP A 556 -17.35 22.51 6.24
N VAL A 557 -18.32 22.14 5.42
CA VAL A 557 -18.51 20.82 4.83
C VAL A 557 -18.03 20.85 3.37
N CYS A 558 -17.05 20.01 3.06
CA CYS A 558 -16.45 19.89 1.74
C CYS A 558 -16.76 18.52 1.12
N GLY A 559 -18.05 18.25 0.91
CA GLY A 559 -18.54 17.02 0.30
C GLY A 559 -18.44 15.80 1.21
N GLY A 560 -18.30 14.63 0.60
CA GLY A 560 -18.21 13.33 1.25
C GLY A 560 -17.56 12.30 0.32
N SER A 561 -17.58 11.02 0.70
CA SER A 561 -17.00 9.96 -0.14
C SER A 561 -17.82 9.79 -1.44
N TRP A 562 -17.27 10.17 -2.60
CA TRP A 562 -18.01 10.21 -3.87
C TRP A 562 -19.23 11.12 -3.85
N ALA A 563 -19.21 12.16 -3.00
CA ALA A 563 -20.28 13.11 -2.82
C ALA A 563 -19.73 14.54 -2.88
N LEU A 564 -20.23 15.32 -3.83
CA LEU A 564 -19.78 16.67 -4.14
C LEU A 564 -20.71 17.69 -3.48
N SER A 565 -20.15 18.56 -2.64
CA SER A 565 -20.82 19.81 -2.25
C SER A 565 -20.68 20.81 -3.40
N VAL A 566 -21.72 20.99 -4.21
CA VAL A 566 -21.68 21.80 -5.44
C VAL A 566 -22.16 23.23 -5.17
N PHE A 567 -21.51 24.20 -5.80
CA PHE A 567 -21.79 25.64 -5.72
C PHE A 567 -21.90 26.25 -7.12
N SER A 568 -22.82 27.21 -7.29
CA SER A 568 -23.03 27.95 -8.55
C SER A 568 -23.59 29.36 -8.29
N PRO A 569 -23.53 30.31 -9.24
CA PRO A 569 -24.03 31.67 -9.02
C PRO A 569 -25.50 31.75 -8.56
N ASP A 570 -26.36 30.87 -9.06
CA ASP A 570 -27.80 30.88 -8.80
C ASP A 570 -28.27 29.78 -7.82
N GLY A 571 -27.37 28.88 -7.41
CA GLY A 571 -27.69 27.75 -6.54
C GLY A 571 -28.33 26.58 -7.31
N GLN A 572 -28.20 26.54 -8.63
CA GLN A 572 -28.60 25.42 -9.46
C GLN A 572 -27.41 24.74 -10.13
N ALA A 573 -27.46 23.42 -10.24
CA ALA A 573 -26.46 22.65 -10.97
C ALA A 573 -27.06 22.10 -12.27
N SER A 574 -26.44 22.40 -13.41
CA SER A 574 -26.84 21.84 -14.71
C SER A 574 -26.41 20.37 -14.80
N LEU A 575 -27.33 19.46 -15.14
CA LEU A 575 -27.08 18.02 -15.27
C LEU A 575 -27.16 17.58 -16.74
N LYS A 576 -26.16 16.82 -17.22
CA LYS A 576 -26.14 16.23 -18.57
C LYS A 576 -26.09 14.72 -18.50
N GLY A 577 -27.10 14.06 -19.09
CA GLY A 577 -27.18 12.61 -19.19
C GLY A 577 -28.06 11.90 -18.15
N SER A 578 -28.68 12.62 -17.22
CA SER A 578 -29.79 12.07 -16.43
C SER A 578 -31.08 12.22 -17.23
N GLN A 579 -31.56 11.13 -17.86
CA GLN A 579 -32.94 11.10 -18.36
C GLN A 579 -33.87 11.44 -17.19
N PRO A 580 -34.72 12.49 -17.29
CA PRO A 580 -35.70 12.75 -16.26
C PRO A 580 -36.67 11.56 -16.20
N ARG A 581 -36.91 11.04 -15.00
CA ARG A 581 -38.08 10.22 -14.70
C ARG A 581 -39.34 11.08 -14.88
N SER A 582 -39.78 11.31 -16.11
CA SER A 582 -41.08 11.94 -16.40
C SER A 582 -41.88 11.27 -17.53
N LEU A 583 -41.44 10.11 -18.05
CA LEU A 583 -42.20 9.37 -19.08
C LEU A 583 -42.66 7.97 -18.65
N ALA A 584 -42.53 7.63 -17.37
CA ALA A 584 -43.12 6.38 -16.84
C ALA A 584 -44.62 6.50 -16.51
N HIS A 585 -45.19 7.71 -16.50
CA HIS A 585 -46.64 7.90 -16.29
C HIS A 585 -47.48 7.90 -17.57
N ASP A 586 -46.88 8.03 -18.77
CA ASP A 586 -47.63 8.05 -20.03
C ASP A 586 -47.59 6.71 -20.80
N HIS A 587 -46.67 5.80 -20.46
CA HIS A 587 -46.68 4.43 -21.01
C HIS A 587 -47.72 3.53 -20.31
N ALA A 588 -48.05 3.80 -19.04
CA ALA A 588 -49.08 3.05 -18.30
C ALA A 588 -50.52 3.46 -18.67
N GLN A 589 -50.75 4.67 -19.17
CA GLN A 589 -52.09 5.10 -19.64
C GLN A 589 -52.39 4.68 -21.08
N ARG A 590 -51.38 4.52 -21.95
CA ARG A 590 -51.59 4.07 -23.34
C ARG A 590 -51.79 2.55 -23.49
N HIS A 591 -51.45 1.74 -22.49
CA HIS A 591 -51.76 0.30 -22.47
C HIS A 591 -53.08 -0.04 -21.76
N ARG A 592 -53.74 0.92 -21.11
CA ARG A 592 -55.09 0.73 -20.54
C ARG A 592 -56.22 1.05 -21.53
N ASN A 593 -55.95 1.83 -22.57
CA ASN A 593 -56.94 2.22 -23.61
C ASN A 593 -56.93 1.33 -24.88
N LYS A 594 -56.20 0.21 -24.90
CA LYS A 594 -56.22 -0.76 -26.02
C LYS A 594 -56.94 -2.09 -25.72
N ARG A 595 -57.76 -2.15 -24.66
CA ARG A 595 -58.64 -3.31 -24.36
C ARG A 595 -60.14 -3.07 -24.62
N HIS A 596 -60.50 -2.01 -25.35
CA HIS A 596 -61.84 -1.82 -25.88
C HIS A 596 -61.74 -1.48 -27.38
N PHE A 597 -61.52 -2.50 -28.20
CA PHE A 597 -61.99 -2.62 -29.60
C PHE A 597 -61.42 -3.91 -30.20
N ARG A 598 -62.00 -5.03 -29.76
CA ARG A 598 -62.44 -6.17 -30.59
C ARG A 598 -63.02 -7.24 -29.69
#